data_AF-A0A1U7NP27-F1
#
_entry.id   AF-A0A1U7NP27-F1
#
_cell.length_a   1.000
_cell.length_b   1.000
_cell.length_c   1.000
_cell.angle_alpha   90.00
_cell.angle_beta   90.00
_cell.angle_gamma   90.00
#
_symmetry.space_group_name_H-M   'P 1'
#
loop_
_entity.id
_entity.type
_entity.pdbx_description
1 polymer ?
#
loop_
_entity_poly.entity_id
_entity_poly.type
_entity_poly.pdbx_seq_one_letter_code
_entity_poly.pdbx_strand_id
1 'polypeptide(L)'
;MTKDEFKKVLTDAIGGSAYGDEVIADLVANFGEEGKYAQNAKDRLDDRLGTLKGWEKKHREEGDAAKADEEAAKIAIVEKALKAIA
;
A
#
# COMPACT_ATOMS: atom_id res chain seq x y z
N MET A 1 13.03 5.75 12.59
CA MET A 1 12.49 7.02 12.06
C MET A 1 11.33 7.47 12.92
N THR A 2 11.11 8.77 13.03
CA THR A 2 9.91 9.36 13.67
C THR A 2 8.68 9.20 12.79
N LYS A 3 7.49 9.43 13.34
CA LYS A 3 6.22 9.42 12.58
C LYS A 3 6.23 10.45 11.43
N ASP A 4 6.83 11.61 11.65
CA ASP A 4 6.93 12.67 10.64
C ASP A 4 7.92 12.31 9.53
N GLU A 5 9.08 11.73 9.89
CA GLU A 5 10.04 11.20 8.92
C GLU A 5 9.41 10.09 8.08
N PHE A 6 8.68 9.17 8.71
CA PHE A 6 7.97 8.09 8.04
C PHE A 6 6.92 8.61 7.05
N LYS A 7 6.07 9.54 7.50
CA LYS A 7 5.09 10.21 6.64
C LYS A 7 5.77 10.88 5.45
N LYS A 8 6.89 11.58 5.67
CA LYS A 8 7.64 12.26 4.62
C LYS A 8 8.18 11.28 3.60
N VAL A 9 8.84 10.21 4.04
CA VAL A 9 9.37 9.15 3.16
C VAL A 9 8.28 8.57 2.26
N LEU A 10 7.11 8.25 2.83
CA LEU A 10 5.99 7.74 2.03
C LEU A 10 5.39 8.79 1.09
N THR A 11 5.24 10.04 1.56
CA THR A 11 4.70 11.14 0.73
C THR A 11 5.60 11.38 -0.49
N ASP A 12 6.92 11.39 -0.29
CA ASP A 12 7.89 11.58 -1.37
C ASP A 12 7.88 10.39 -2.35
N ALA A 13 7.56 9.17 -1.88
CA ALA A 13 7.55 7.96 -2.70
C ALA A 13 6.25 7.70 -3.47
N ILE A 14 5.10 7.95 -2.85
CA ILE A 14 3.77 7.53 -3.34
C ILE A 14 2.67 8.59 -3.24
N GLY A 15 2.96 9.77 -2.68
CA GLY A 15 1.97 10.84 -2.53
C GLY A 15 1.54 11.46 -3.87
N GLY A 16 0.46 12.22 -3.83
CA GLY A 16 -0.06 12.94 -5.02
C GLY A 16 -0.98 12.11 -5.91
N SER A 17 -1.39 10.93 -5.44
CA SER A 17 -2.49 10.15 -5.99
C SER A 17 -3.48 9.82 -4.89
N ALA A 18 -4.77 9.76 -5.21
CA ALA A 18 -5.81 9.48 -4.21
C ALA A 18 -5.55 8.17 -3.44
N TYR A 19 -5.12 7.12 -4.14
CA TYR A 19 -4.79 5.84 -3.52
C TYR A 19 -3.49 5.88 -2.71
N GLY A 20 -2.46 6.57 -3.21
CA GLY A 20 -1.21 6.76 -2.46
C GLY A 20 -1.43 7.52 -1.17
N ASP A 21 -2.23 8.58 -1.20
CA ASP A 21 -2.57 9.39 -0.03
C ASP A 21 -3.41 8.59 1.00
N GLU A 22 -4.30 7.70 0.54
CA GLU A 22 -5.01 6.74 1.41
C GLU A 22 -4.03 5.79 2.12
N VAL A 23 -3.10 5.19 1.36
CA VAL A 23 -2.07 4.29 1.92
C VAL A 23 -1.21 5.01 2.94
N ILE A 24 -0.79 6.25 2.66
CA ILE A 24 -0.03 7.09 3.61
C ILE A 24 -0.85 7.31 4.89
N ALA A 25 -2.12 7.69 4.76
CA ALA A 25 -2.99 7.98 5.90
C ALA A 25 -3.14 6.76 6.82
N ASP A 26 -3.40 5.57 6.25
CA ASP A 26 -3.51 4.31 6.98
C ASP A 26 -2.21 3.95 7.72
N LEU A 27 -1.06 3.99 7.02
CA LEU A 27 0.22 3.63 7.62
C LEU A 27 0.65 4.61 8.72
N VAL A 28 0.36 5.91 8.53
CA VAL A 28 0.66 6.94 9.54
C VAL A 28 -0.28 6.81 10.74
N ALA A 29 -1.56 6.49 10.54
CA ALA A 29 -2.51 6.28 11.64
C ALA A 29 -2.06 5.14 12.57
N ASN A 30 -1.52 4.08 11.99
CA ASN A 30 -1.07 2.88 12.71
C ASN A 30 0.45 2.86 12.99
N PHE A 31 1.14 4.00 12.85
CA PHE A 31 2.57 4.08 13.09
C PHE A 31 2.89 3.84 14.57
N GLY A 32 3.72 2.82 14.85
CA GLY A 32 4.13 2.47 16.21
C GLY A 32 3.01 1.82 17.03
N GLU A 33 2.00 1.25 16.38
CA GLU A 33 0.99 0.46 17.07
C GLU A 33 1.63 -0.75 17.78
N GLU A 34 1.24 -0.97 19.03
CA GLU A 34 1.77 -2.04 19.88
C GLU A 34 0.64 -2.96 20.35
N GLY A 35 0.92 -4.26 20.45
CA GLY A 35 -0.05 -5.25 20.90
C GLY A 35 0.16 -6.62 20.28
N LYS A 36 -0.50 -7.64 20.83
CA LYS A 36 -0.37 -9.05 20.38
C LYS A 36 -0.69 -9.25 18.89
N TYR A 37 -1.53 -8.38 18.33
CA TYR A 37 -1.99 -8.43 16.94
C TYR A 37 -1.67 -7.14 16.17
N ALA A 38 -0.77 -6.30 16.69
CA ALA A 38 -0.37 -5.09 16.00
C ALA A 38 0.42 -5.45 14.74
N GLN A 39 0.02 -4.87 13.62
CA GLN A 39 0.70 -5.03 12.35
C GLN A 39 1.63 -3.85 12.12
N ASN A 40 2.89 -4.14 11.79
CA ASN A 40 3.81 -3.09 11.37
C ASN A 40 3.45 -2.61 9.94
N ALA A 41 4.09 -1.53 9.49
CA ALA A 41 3.83 -0.97 8.17
C ALA A 41 4.10 -1.95 7.01
N LYS A 42 5.11 -2.82 7.13
CA LYS A 42 5.43 -3.83 6.13
C LYS A 42 4.34 -4.90 6.07
N ASP A 43 3.88 -5.41 7.21
CA ASP A 43 2.81 -6.41 7.28
C ASP A 43 1.54 -5.90 6.59
N ARG A 44 1.15 -4.66 6.91
CA ARG A 44 -0.03 -3.99 6.30
C ARG A 44 0.12 -3.84 4.78
N LEU A 45 1.32 -3.49 4.31
CA LEU A 45 1.60 -3.36 2.88
C LEU A 45 1.63 -4.71 2.16
N ASP A 46 2.18 -5.75 2.77
CA ASP A 46 2.20 -7.11 2.20
C ASP A 46 0.79 -7.68 2.08
N ASP A 47 -0.07 -7.51 3.10
CA ASP A 47 -1.47 -7.94 3.07
C ASP A 47 -2.26 -7.19 1.97
N ARG A 48 -2.05 -5.88 1.88
CA ARG A 48 -2.63 -5.03 0.83
C ARG A 48 -2.17 -5.50 -0.55
N LEU A 49 -0.88 -5.76 -0.72
CA LEU A 49 -0.31 -6.25 -1.98
C LEU A 49 -0.89 -7.60 -2.39
N GLY A 50 -1.00 -8.54 -1.45
CA GLY A 50 -1.58 -9.86 -1.69
C GLY A 50 -3.04 -9.78 -2.14
N THR A 51 -3.83 -8.91 -1.49
CA THR A 51 -5.23 -8.65 -1.84
C THR A 51 -5.36 -8.09 -3.26
N LEU A 52 -4.58 -7.06 -3.60
CA LEU A 52 -4.61 -6.45 -4.92
C LEU A 52 -4.20 -7.43 -6.02
N LYS A 53 -3.14 -8.23 -5.82
CA LYS A 53 -2.70 -9.26 -6.76
C LYS A 53 -3.76 -10.34 -6.98
N GLY A 54 -4.51 -10.69 -5.93
CA GLY A 54 -5.66 -11.59 -6.02
C GLY A 54 -6.77 -11.02 -6.92
N TRP A 55 -7.12 -9.75 -6.74
CA TRP A 55 -8.14 -9.07 -7.55
C TRP A 55 -7.69 -8.84 -8.99
N GLU A 56 -6.46 -8.40 -9.21
CA GLU A 56 -5.89 -8.24 -10.56
C GLU A 56 -6.01 -9.55 -11.34
N LYS A 57 -5.53 -10.65 -10.75
CA LYS A 57 -5.62 -11.99 -11.35
C LYS A 57 -7.07 -12.36 -11.68
N LYS A 58 -7.97 -12.19 -10.72
CA LYS A 58 -9.40 -12.50 -10.91
C LYS A 58 -10.01 -11.69 -12.06
N HIS A 59 -9.75 -10.39 -12.13
CA HIS A 59 -10.26 -9.55 -13.22
C HIS A 59 -9.69 -9.93 -14.58
N ARG A 60 -8.41 -10.33 -14.66
CA ARG A 60 -7.83 -10.89 -15.89
C ARG A 60 -8.54 -12.18 -16.31
N GLU A 61 -8.81 -13.09 -15.38
CA GLU A 61 -9.52 -14.35 -15.64
C GLU A 61 -10.98 -14.12 -16.08
N GLU A 62 -11.63 -13.08 -15.57
CA GLU A 62 -12.99 -12.66 -15.95
C GLU A 62 -13.04 -11.84 -17.26
N GLY A 63 -11.88 -11.49 -17.84
CA GLY A 63 -11.80 -10.65 -19.04
C GLY A 63 -12.05 -9.16 -18.80
N ASP A 64 -12.10 -8.71 -17.54
CA ASP A 64 -12.27 -7.30 -17.16
C ASP A 64 -10.91 -6.58 -17.12
N ALA A 65 -10.37 -6.27 -18.31
CA ALA A 65 -9.06 -5.65 -18.44
C ALA A 65 -8.96 -4.28 -17.74
N ALA A 66 -10.04 -3.49 -17.73
CA ALA A 66 -10.05 -2.18 -17.10
C ALA A 66 -9.84 -2.29 -15.59
N LYS A 67 -10.58 -3.17 -14.91
CA LYS A 67 -10.38 -3.39 -13.48
C LYS A 67 -9.03 -4.02 -13.16
N ALA A 68 -8.55 -4.94 -14.00
CA ALA A 68 -7.22 -5.51 -13.83
C ALA A 68 -6.13 -4.43 -13.88
N ASP A 69 -6.23 -3.49 -14.82
CA ASP A 69 -5.25 -2.40 -14.96
C ASP A 69 -5.35 -1.39 -13.80
N GLU A 70 -6.56 -1.16 -13.25
CA GLU A 70 -6.74 -0.38 -12.02
C GLU A 70 -6.04 -1.03 -10.81
N GLU A 71 -6.19 -2.35 -10.63
CA GLU A 71 -5.50 -3.08 -9.57
C GLU A 71 -3.98 -3.09 -9.78
N ALA A 72 -3.51 -3.24 -11.02
CA ALA A 72 -2.09 -3.15 -11.36
C ALA A 72 -1.48 -1.77 -11.02
N ALA A 73 -2.22 -0.69 -11.26
CA ALA A 73 -1.79 0.66 -10.87
C ALA A 73 -1.63 0.81 -9.35
N LYS A 74 -2.57 0.24 -8.58
CA LYS A 74 -2.50 0.21 -7.10
C LYS A 74 -1.35 -0.66 -6.61
N ILE A 75 -1.11 -1.82 -7.23
CA ILE A 75 0.03 -2.71 -6.93
C ILE A 75 1.35 -1.95 -7.05
N ALA A 76 1.54 -1.20 -8.14
CA ALA A 76 2.76 -0.42 -8.36
C ALA A 76 2.99 0.64 -7.26
N ILE A 77 1.92 1.23 -6.72
CA ILE A 77 2.00 2.16 -5.58
C ILE A 77 2.45 1.42 -4.32
N VAL A 78 1.84 0.28 -3.99
CA VAL A 78 2.18 -0.51 -2.79
C VAL A 78 3.63 -1.02 -2.85
N GLU A 79 4.09 -1.46 -4.03
CA GLU A 79 5.48 -1.90 -4.23
C GLU A 79 6.49 -0.75 -4.08
N LYS A 80 6.14 0.48 -4.48
CA LYS A 80 6.96 1.66 -4.20
C LYS A 80 7.00 1.98 -2.70
N ALA A 81 5.88 1.88 -2.01
CA ALA A 81 5.81 2.10 -0.57
C ALA A 81 6.68 1.09 0.20
N LEU A 82 6.61 -0.21 -0.14
CA LEU A 82 7.45 -1.26 0.44
C LEU A 82 8.95 -0.95 0.27
N LYS A 83 9.35 -0.51 -0.93
CA LYS A 83 10.74 -0.12 -1.20
C LYS A 83 11.17 1.11 -0.41
N ALA A 84 10.27 2.04 -0.13
CA ALA A 84 10.58 3.27 0.58
C ALA A 84 10.82 3.05 2.08
N ILE A 85 10.22 2.00 2.67
CA ILE A 85 10.29 1.72 4.11
C ILE A 85 11.26 0.58 4.47
N ALA A 86 11.86 -0.08 3.47
CA ALA A 86 12.86 -1.13 3.63
C ALA A 86 14.22 -0.53 4.04
#